data_AF-A0A527YSS6-F1
#
_entry.id   AF-A0A527YSS6-F1
#
_cell.length_a   1.000
_cell.length_b   1.000
_cell.length_c   1.000
_cell.angle_alpha   90.00
_cell.angle_beta   90.00
_cell.angle_gamma   90.00
#
_symmetry.space_group_name_H-M   'P 1'
#
loop_
_entity.id
_entity.type
_entity.pdbx_description
1 polymer ?
#
loop_
_entity_poly.entity_id
_entity_poly.type
_entity_poly.pdbx_seq_one_letter_code
_entity_poly.pdbx_strand_id
1 'polypeptide(L)' 'MFERIISELGPWVWMVLGFVLLVMEVIAPGIFMLWIGIAALLIGVVSLLIWDADFWTWQIQVLAFLAMSLV' A
#
# COMPACT_ATOMS: atom_id res chain seq x y z
N MET A 1 20.23 -2.60 -2.58
CA MET A 1 19.58 -3.94 -2.50
C MET A 1 18.07 -3.81 -2.39
N PHE A 2 17.54 -3.13 -1.36
CA PHE A 2 16.08 -2.96 -1.16
C PHE A 2 15.34 -2.31 -2.34
N GLU A 3 15.91 -1.26 -2.93
CA GLU A 3 15.31 -0.57 -4.06
C GLU A 3 15.06 -1.49 -5.26
N ARG A 4 15.99 -2.39 -5.54
CA ARG A 4 15.84 -3.41 -6.59
C ARG A 4 14.72 -4.40 -6.30
N ILE A 5 14.57 -4.82 -5.04
CA ILE A 5 13.51 -5.75 -4.63
C ILE A 5 12.14 -5.08 -4.80
N ILE A 6 12.02 -3.81 -4.41
CA ILE A 6 10.78 -3.04 -4.54
C ILE A 6 10.43 -2.83 -6.02
N SER A 7 11.43 -2.53 -6.86
CA SER A 7 11.18 -2.40 -8.31
C SER A 7 10.76 -3.72 -8.96
N GLU A 8 11.31 -4.86 -8.52
CA GLU A 8 10.95 -6.18 -9.06
C GLU A 8 9.56 -6.66 -8.62
N LEU A 9 9.15 -6.35 -7.38
CA LEU A 9 7.81 -6.68 -6.88
C LEU A 9 6.72 -5.74 -7.42
N GLY A 10 7.12 -4.51 -7.76
CA GLY A 10 6.24 -3.55 -8.41
C GLY A 10 5.09 -3.03 -7.52
N PRO A 11 4.04 -2.48 -8.14
CA PRO A 11 2.89 -1.91 -7.42
C PRO A 11 2.04 -2.96 -6.70
N TRP A 12 2.20 -4.26 -7.01
CA TRP A 12 1.40 -5.36 -6.48
C TRP A 12 1.58 -5.58 -4.98
N VAL A 13 2.70 -5.15 -4.40
CA VAL A 13 2.95 -5.25 -2.95
C VAL A 13 1.83 -4.57 -2.15
N TRP A 14 1.39 -3.41 -2.61
CA TRP A 14 0.32 -2.64 -1.96
C TRP A 14 -1.03 -3.33 -2.05
N MET A 15 -1.32 -3.97 -3.19
CA MET A 15 -2.56 -4.73 -3.38
C MET A 15 -2.61 -5.91 -2.41
N VAL A 16 -1.52 -6.68 -2.33
CA VAL A 16 -1.42 -7.83 -1.40
C VAL A 16 -1.53 -7.35 0.04
N LEU A 17 -0.80 -6.31 0.43
CA LEU A 17 -0.87 -5.75 1.78
C LEU A 17 -2.30 -5.32 2.14
N GLY A 18 -2.97 -4.59 1.26
CA GLY A 18 -4.35 -4.13 1.48
C GLY A 18 -5.31 -5.29 1.68
N PHE A 19 -5.28 -6.31 0.82
CA PHE A 19 -6.15 -7.48 0.98
C PHE A 19 -5.84 -8.29 2.23
N VAL A 20 -4.56 -8.45 2.61
CA VAL A 20 -4.18 -9.12 3.85
C VAL A 20 -4.76 -8.38 5.06
N LEU A 21 -4.65 -7.05 5.10
CA LEU A 21 -5.21 -6.25 6.18
C LEU A 21 -6.75 -6.35 6.25
N LEU A 22 -7.43 -6.36 5.11
CA LEU A 22 -8.89 -6.56 5.07
C LEU A 22 -9.31 -7.95 5.54
N VAL A 23 -8.57 -9.00 5.17
CA VAL A 23 -8.80 -10.35 5.68
C VAL A 23 -8.57 -10.42 7.18
N MET A 24 -7.53 -9.75 7.68
CA MET A 24 -7.22 -9.69 9.10
C MET A 24 -8.33 -9.00 9.89
N GLU A 25 -8.99 -7.97 9.36
CA GLU A 25 -10.17 -7.35 10.00
C GLU A 25 -11.33 -8.35 10.15
N VAL A 26 -11.55 -9.20 9.14
CA VAL A 26 -12.60 -10.24 9.22
C VAL A 26 -12.30 -11.27 10.32
N ILE A 27 -11.01 -11.59 10.53
CA ILE A 27 -10.56 -12.54 11.56
C ILE A 27 -10.60 -11.90 12.95
N ALA A 28 -10.18 -10.64 13.07
CA ALA A 28 -10.02 -9.93 14.32
C ALA A 28 -10.69 -8.54 14.24
N PRO A 29 -12.03 -8.49 14.33
CA PRO A 29 -12.76 -7.24 14.16
C PRO A 29 -12.47 -6.27 15.31
N GLY A 30 -12.38 -4.98 14.98
CA GLY A 30 -12.21 -3.89 15.96
C GLY A 30 -10.77 -3.40 16.15
N ILE A 31 -9.81 -3.89 15.36
CA ILE A 31 -8.41 -3.43 15.37
C ILE A 31 -8.16 -2.33 14.31
N PHE A 32 -9.22 -1.79 13.69
CA PHE A 32 -9.15 -0.72 12.67
C PHE A 32 -8.27 -1.08 11.45
N MET A 33 -8.13 -2.36 11.12
CA MET A 33 -7.34 -2.83 9.98
C MET A 33 -8.00 -2.48 8.65
N LEU A 34 -9.33 -2.29 8.64
CA LEU A 34 -10.09 -1.83 7.47
C LEU A 34 -9.50 -0.55 6.86
N TRP A 35 -9.28 0.49 7.68
CA TRP A 35 -8.82 1.80 7.22
C TRP A 35 -7.41 1.73 6.62
N ILE A 36 -6.51 1.04 7.31
CA ILE A 36 -5.14 0.81 6.85
C ILE A 36 -5.13 -0.04 5.57
N GLY A 37 -6.02 -1.04 5.47
CA GLY A 37 -6.18 -1.86 4.28
C GLY A 37 -6.66 -1.05 3.08
N ILE A 38 -7.65 -0.18 3.26
CA ILE A 38 -8.14 0.73 2.22
C ILE A 38 -7.03 1.71 1.79
N ALA A 39 -6.28 2.28 2.74
CA ALA A 39 -5.13 3.14 2.44
C ALA A 39 -4.10 2.41 1.55
N ALA A 40 -3.73 1.18 1.90
CA ALA A 40 -2.83 0.36 1.09
C ALA A 40 -3.38 0.10 -0.32
N LEU A 41 -4.68 -0.23 -0.45
CA LEU A 41 -5.31 -0.43 -1.76
C LEU A 41 -5.33 0.86 -2.60
N LEU A 42 -5.60 2.02 -2.01
CA LEU A 42 -5.57 3.30 -2.71
C LEU A 42 -4.17 3.61 -3.24
N ILE A 43 -3.12 3.42 -2.42
CA ILE A 43 -1.74 3.57 -2.86
C ILE A 43 -1.39 2.54 -3.95
N GLY A 44 -1.89 1.31 -3.85
CA GLY A 44 -1.75 0.29 -4.89
C GLY A 44 -2.37 0.70 -6.22
N VAL A 45 -3.60 1.21 -6.21
CA VAL A 45 -4.29 1.71 -7.41
C VAL A 45 -3.53 2.90 -8.01
N VAL A 46 -3.13 3.88 -7.19
CA VAL A 46 -2.32 5.01 -7.68
C VAL A 46 -1.01 4.50 -8.29
N SER A 47 -0.34 3.56 -7.63
CA SER A 47 0.91 2.98 -8.11
C SER A 47 0.74 2.19 -9.40
N LEU A 48 -0.41 1.55 -9.64
CA LEU A 48 -0.72 0.93 -10.93
C LEU A 48 -0.91 1.96 -12.07
N LEU A 49 -1.35 3.18 -11.74
CA LEU A 49 -1.62 4.23 -12.73
C LEU A 49 -0.38 5.06 -13.08
N ILE A 50 0.50 5.30 -12.12
CA ILE A 50 1.65 6.20 -12.26
C ILE A 50 2.98 5.57 -11.85
N TRP A 51 3.13 4.25 -12.03
CA TRP A 51 4.35 3.51 -11.65
C TRP A 51 5.63 4.09 -12.25
N ASP A 52 5.59 4.41 -13.55
CA ASP A 52 6.76 4.89 -14.30
C ASP A 52 7.01 6.39 -14.15
N ALA A 53 6.27 7.08 -13.26
CA ALA A 53 6.49 8.50 -13.01
C ALA A 53 7.75 8.70 -12.15
N ASP A 54 8.68 9.55 -12.61
CA ASP A 54 9.97 9.81 -11.94
C ASP A 54 9.81 10.27 -10.48
N PHE A 55 8.71 10.95 -10.15
CA PHE A 55 8.43 11.43 -8.80
C PHE A 55 7.73 10.39 -7.92
N TRP A 56 7.24 9.26 -8.46
CA TRP A 56 6.45 8.29 -7.70
C TRP A 56 7.32 7.20 -7.07
N THR A 57 8.35 7.63 -6.34
CA THR A 57 9.31 6.73 -5.70
C THR A 57 8.68 5.92 -4.55
N TRP A 58 9.32 4.82 -4.16
CA TRP A 58 8.82 3.96 -3.08
C TRP A 58 8.72 4.71 -1.74
N GLN A 59 9.59 5.69 -1.48
CA GLN A 59 9.55 6.52 -0.28
C GLN A 59 8.27 7.38 -0.27
N ILE A 60 7.90 7.95 -1.43
CA ILE A 60 6.70 8.77 -1.57
C ILE A 60 5.44 7.91 -1.40
N GLN A 61 5.43 6.69 -1.95
CA GLN A 61 4.36 5.72 -1.75
C GLN A 61 4.16 5.40 -0.26
N VAL A 62 5.25 5.13 0.47
CA VAL A 62 5.21 4.85 1.91
C VAL A 62 4.71 6.06 2.71
N LEU A 63 5.18 7.27 2.40
CA LEU A 63 4.72 8.49 3.08
C LEU A 63 3.23 8.74 2.83
N ALA A 64 2.76 8.56 1.59
CA ALA A 64 1.36 8.70 1.24
C ALA A 64 0.50 7.64 1.94
N PHE A 65 0.96 6.39 2.02
CA PHE A 65 0.32 5.32 2.78
C PHE A 65 0.20 5.67 4.27
N LEU A 66 1.29 6.13 4.90
CA LEU A 66 1.29 6.51 6.31
C LEU A 66 0.34 7.68 6.58
N ALA A 67 0.32 8.68 5.70
CA ALA A 67 -0.61 9.80 5.81
C ALA A 67 -2.07 9.35 5.69
N MET A 68 -2.39 8.49 4.71
CA MET A 68 -3.74 7.94 4.55
C MET A 68 -4.15 7.01 5.70
N SER A 69 -3.20 6.32 6.33
CA SER A 69 -3.48 5.41 7.44
C SER A 69 -3.80 6.11 8.77
N LEU A 70 -3.56 7.43 8.85
CA LEU A 70 -3.83 8.24 10.04
C LEU A 70 -5.25 8.85 10.06
N VAL A 71 -5.94 8.81 8.93
CA VAL A 71 -7.31 9.34 8.76
C VAL A 71 -8.31 8.22 8.94
#